data_AF-A0A1I2D213-F1
#
_entry.id   AF-A0A1I2D213-F1
#
_cell.length_a   1.000
_cell.length_b   1.000
_cell.length_c   1.000
_cell.angle_alpha   90.00
_cell.angle_beta   90.00
_cell.angle_gamma   90.00
#
_symmetry.space_group_name_H-M   'P 1'
#
loop_
_entity.id
_entity.type
_entity.pdbx_description
1 polymer ?
#
loop_
_entity_poly.entity_id
_entity_poly.type
_entity_poly.pdbx_seq_one_letter_code
_entity_poly.pdbx_strand_id
1 'polypeptide(L)'
;MRYEHFMQIGLTVNDKKMGHIIIGADPKFTLDNTSGLNIVDKYIMVKATLEELRFKVKKVDISTSMFGDLSIGIIIYDSDDFNKINAGDIVYKVLD
;
A
#
# COMPACT_ATOMS: atom_id res chain seq x y z
N MET A 1 11.37 1.21 16.12
CA MET A 1 10.21 1.54 15.28
C MET A 1 9.20 0.41 15.40
N ARG A 2 7.92 0.74 15.57
CA ARG A 2 6.84 -0.25 15.60
C ARG A 2 6.18 -0.31 14.23
N TYR A 3 5.79 -1.50 13.82
CA TYR A 3 5.13 -1.73 12.54
C TYR A 3 3.77 -2.38 12.80
N GLU A 4 2.77 -1.94 12.04
CA GLU A 4 1.44 -2.56 12.03
C GLU A 4 1.19 -3.14 10.64
N HIS A 5 0.73 -4.40 10.56
CA HIS A 5 0.28 -4.97 9.29
C HIS A 5 -0.75 -4.04 8.66
N PHE A 6 -0.58 -3.67 7.39
CA PHE A 6 -1.49 -2.78 6.69
C PHE A 6 -2.31 -3.53 5.65
N MET A 7 -1.65 -4.20 4.71
CA MET A 7 -2.30 -5.03 3.68
C MET A 7 -1.29 -5.96 3.02
N GLN A 8 -1.76 -6.99 2.31
CA GLN A 8 -0.97 -7.74 1.34
C GLN A 8 -1.09 -7.09 -0.04
N ILE A 9 0.01 -7.04 -0.79
CA ILE A 9 0.01 -6.55 -2.17
C ILE A 9 -0.68 -7.57 -3.06
N GLY A 10 -1.75 -7.15 -3.75
CA GLY A 10 -2.40 -7.93 -4.80
C GLY A 10 -1.86 -7.62 -6.20
N LEU A 11 -1.48 -6.36 -6.44
CA LEU A 11 -0.98 -5.88 -7.73
C LEU A 11 -0.10 -4.64 -7.55
N THR A 12 0.92 -4.50 -8.39
CA THR A 12 1.68 -3.26 -8.55
C THR A 12 1.48 -2.72 -9.96
N VAL A 13 1.35 -1.40 -10.10
CA VAL A 13 1.16 -0.73 -11.38
C VAL A 13 2.14 0.43 -11.49
N ASN A 14 2.88 0.48 -12.59
CA ASN A 14 3.66 1.66 -12.96
C ASN A 14 2.90 2.42 -14.06
N ASP A 15 2.14 3.44 -13.68
CA ASP A 15 1.35 4.25 -14.61
C ASP A 15 2.05 5.58 -14.90
N LYS A 16 2.12 5.95 -16.19
CA LYS A 16 2.84 7.16 -16.64
C LYS A 16 2.25 8.47 -16.12
N LYS A 17 0.98 8.49 -15.70
CA LYS A 17 0.29 9.69 -15.20
C LYS A 17 0.17 9.70 -13.68
N MET A 18 -0.18 8.56 -13.09
CA MET A 18 -0.42 8.42 -11.66
C MET A 18 0.85 8.11 -10.87
N GLY A 19 1.86 7.51 -11.51
CA GLY A 19 3.11 7.08 -10.91
C GLY A 19 3.05 5.61 -10.46
N HIS A 20 3.84 5.31 -9.43
CA HIS A 20 3.91 3.98 -8.83
C HIS A 20 2.73 3.73 -7.88
N ILE A 21 1.96 2.67 -8.15
CA ILE A 21 0.76 2.30 -7.40
C ILE A 21 0.92 0.90 -6.83
N ILE A 22 0.68 0.77 -5.53
CA ILE A 22 0.60 -0.50 -4.80
C ILE A 22 -0.86 -0.76 -4.47
N ILE A 23 -1.42 -1.84 -4.98
CA ILE A 23 -2.83 -2.20 -4.82
C ILE A 23 -2.92 -3.44 -3.93
N GLY A 24 -3.78 -3.39 -2.92
CA GLY A 24 -4.02 -4.50 -2.01
C GLY A 24 -5.39 -4.43 -1.36
N ALA A 25 -5.63 -5.33 -0.42
CA ALA A 25 -6.82 -5.36 0.42
C ALA A 25 -6.46 -5.94 1.79
N ASP A 26 -7.21 -5.53 2.81
CA ASP A 26 -7.18 -6.14 4.14
C ASP A 26 -8.60 -6.13 4.72
N PRO A 27 -9.14 -7.26 5.19
CA PRO A 27 -10.50 -7.35 5.74
C PRO A 27 -10.78 -6.39 6.91
N LYS A 28 -9.74 -5.87 7.58
CA LYS A 28 -9.90 -4.88 8.65
C LYS A 28 -10.44 -3.54 8.17
N PHE A 29 -10.28 -3.24 6.87
CA PHE A 29 -10.78 -2.02 6.26
C PHE A 29 -12.08 -2.28 5.53
N THR A 30 -13.09 -1.49 5.88
CA THR A 30 -14.43 -1.55 5.28
C THR A 30 -14.86 -0.14 4.87
N LEU A 31 -15.94 -0.02 4.10
CA LEU A 31 -16.52 1.29 3.77
C LEU A 31 -16.87 2.09 5.02
N ASP A 32 -17.31 1.41 6.09
CA ASP A 32 -17.67 2.03 7.36
C ASP A 32 -16.46 2.28 8.28
N ASN A 33 -15.28 1.73 7.95
CA ASN A 33 -14.06 1.90 8.73
C ASN A 33 -12.81 2.05 7.86
N THR A 34 -12.57 3.29 7.42
CA THR A 34 -11.39 3.70 6.63
C THR A 34 -10.36 4.48 7.46
N SER A 35 -10.59 4.64 8.77
CA SER A 35 -9.78 5.50 9.66
C SER A 35 -8.28 5.17 9.66
N GLY A 36 -7.92 3.89 9.54
CA GLY A 36 -6.53 3.45 9.51
C GLY A 36 -5.78 3.76 8.20
N LEU A 37 -6.49 4.16 7.13
CA LEU A 37 -5.94 4.51 5.81
C LEU A 37 -5.32 5.91 5.76
N ASN A 38 -5.36 6.68 6.85
CA ASN A 38 -4.74 8.00 6.92
C ASN A 38 -3.20 7.90 7.04
N ILE A 39 -2.56 7.58 5.91
CA ILE A 39 -1.11 7.37 5.74
C ILE A 39 -0.48 8.27 4.67
N VAL A 40 -1.22 9.25 4.14
CA VAL A 40 -0.68 10.25 3.19
C VAL A 40 0.50 10.99 3.84
N ASP A 41 1.55 11.23 3.06
CA ASP A 41 2.84 11.82 3.46
C ASP A 41 3.64 11.07 4.52
N LYS A 42 3.17 9.88 4.94
CA LYS A 42 3.90 8.98 5.84
C LYS A 42 4.68 7.94 5.04
N TYR A 43 5.60 7.27 5.73
CA TYR A 43 6.28 6.10 5.18
C TYR A 43 5.49 4.82 5.45
N ILE A 44 5.46 3.96 4.44
CA ILE A 44 5.14 2.54 4.59
C ILE A 44 6.42 1.73 4.44
N MET A 45 6.43 0.55 5.05
CA MET A 45 7.46 -0.46 4.82
C MET A 45 6.83 -1.61 4.05
N VAL A 46 7.44 -2.01 2.94
CA VAL A 46 7.08 -3.23 2.22
C VAL A 46 8.13 -4.27 2.53
N LYS A 47 7.68 -5.39 3.12
CA LYS A 47 8.53 -6.55 3.38
C LYS A 47 8.51 -7.43 2.14
N ALA A 48 9.50 -7.25 1.29
CA ALA A 48 9.77 -8.12 0.16
C ALA A 48 10.50 -9.38 0.63
N THR A 49 10.62 -10.37 -0.26
CA THR A 49 11.27 -11.67 0.06
C THR A 49 12.70 -11.50 0.58
N LEU A 50 13.46 -10.53 0.05
CA LEU A 50 14.89 -10.38 0.33
C LEU A 50 15.23 -9.15 1.18
N GLU A 51 14.35 -8.16 1.25
CA GLU A 51 14.66 -6.86 1.87
C GLU A 51 13.40 -6.14 2.37
N GLU A 52 13.61 -5.18 3.25
CA GLU A 52 12.58 -4.25 3.72
C GLU A 52 12.77 -2.91 3.00
N LEU A 53 11.76 -2.52 2.22
CA LEU A 53 11.79 -1.31 1.40
C LEU A 53 10.87 -0.26 2.00
N ARG A 54 11.28 1.01 1.96
CA ARG A 54 10.49 2.13 2.49
C ARG A 54 10.05 3.05 1.39
N PHE A 55 8.75 3.34 1.35
CA PHE A 55 8.16 4.23 0.36
C PHE A 55 7.37 5.33 1.05
N LYS A 56 7.53 6.56 0.57
CA LYS A 56 6.72 7.68 1.02
C LYS A 56 5.41 7.68 0.25
N VAL A 57 4.29 7.73 0.97
CA VAL A 57 2.95 7.73 0.38
C VAL A 57 2.62 9.13 -0.11
N LYS A 58 2.20 9.21 -1.38
CA LYS A 58 1.73 10.44 -2.02
C LYS A 58 0.22 10.58 -1.93
N LYS A 59 -0.51 9.48 -2.12
CA LYS A 59 -1.98 9.46 -2.09
C LYS A 59 -2.49 8.06 -1.76
N VAL A 60 -3.68 7.99 -1.17
CA VAL A 60 -4.42 6.74 -0.97
C VAL A 60 -5.75 6.88 -1.69
N ASP A 61 -6.06 5.93 -2.57
CA ASP A 61 -7.35 5.79 -3.23
C ASP A 61 -8.03 4.50 -2.75
N ILE A 62 -9.35 4.53 -2.63
CA ILE A 62 -10.16 3.39 -2.23
C ILE A 62 -11.24 3.14 -3.27
N SER A 63 -11.51 1.86 -3.54
CA SER A 63 -12.59 1.44 -4.41
C SER A 63 -13.18 0.14 -3.93
N THR A 64 -14.46 -0.10 -4.18
CA THR A 64 -15.06 -1.42 -3.97
C THR A 64 -14.68 -2.35 -5.11
N SER A 65 -14.15 -3.53 -4.76
CA SER A 65 -13.92 -4.62 -5.71
C SER A 65 -15.26 -5.20 -6.20
N MET A 66 -15.19 -6.02 -7.25
CA MET A 66 -16.38 -6.74 -7.78
C MET A 66 -17.04 -7.66 -6.75
N PHE A 67 -16.29 -8.11 -5.72
CA PHE A 67 -16.81 -8.99 -4.66
C PHE A 67 -17.29 -8.24 -3.42
N GLY A 68 -17.30 -6.90 -3.46
CA GLY A 68 -17.73 -6.05 -2.34
C GLY A 68 -16.62 -5.71 -1.34
N ASP A 69 -15.45 -6.34 -1.43
CA ASP A 69 -14.30 -6.03 -0.59
C ASP A 69 -13.70 -4.66 -0.95
N LEU A 70 -13.16 -3.96 0.05
CA LEU A 70 -12.48 -2.68 -0.16
C LEU A 70 -11.07 -2.92 -0.73
N SER A 71 -10.84 -2.44 -1.95
CA SER A 71 -9.51 -2.35 -2.56
C SER A 71 -8.86 -1.01 -2.21
N ILE A 72 -7.59 -1.08 -1.85
CA ILE A 72 -6.77 0.05 -1.41
C ILE A 72 -5.64 0.24 -2.42
N GLY A 73 -5.60 1.41 -3.06
CA GLY A 73 -4.53 1.85 -3.92
C GLY A 73 -3.64 2.87 -3.18
N ILE A 74 -2.39 2.50 -2.92
CA ILE A 74 -1.37 3.41 -2.37
C ILE A 74 -0.52 3.93 -3.53
N ILE A 75 -0.62 5.22 -3.81
CA ILE A 75 0.26 5.89 -4.76
C ILE A 75 1.44 6.43 -3.97
N ILE A 76 2.65 6.07 -4.38
CA ILE A 76 3.89 6.49 -3.74
C ILE A 76 4.60 7.55 -4.59
N TYR A 77 5.57 8.25 -3.99
CA TYR A 77 6.53 9.03 -4.77
C TYR A 77 7.45 8.08 -5.56
N ASP A 78 8.00 8.57 -6.67
CA ASP A 78 8.88 7.79 -7.54
C ASP A 78 10.08 7.22 -6.76
N SER A 79 10.40 5.97 -7.03
CA SER A 79 11.46 5.22 -6.35
C SER A 79 11.92 4.07 -7.25
N ASP A 80 13.23 3.94 -7.43
CA ASP A 80 13.83 2.85 -8.21
C ASP A 80 13.58 1.47 -7.58
N ASP A 81 13.37 1.44 -6.26
CA ASP A 81 13.08 0.23 -5.50
C ASP A 81 11.66 -0.31 -5.75
N PHE A 82 10.79 0.46 -6.41
CA PHE A 82 9.42 0.01 -6.70
C PHE A 82 9.39 -1.26 -7.56
N ASN A 83 10.37 -1.44 -8.45
CA ASN A 83 10.43 -2.64 -9.30
C ASN A 83 10.83 -3.91 -8.54
N LYS A 84 11.16 -3.80 -7.24
CA LYS A 84 11.58 -4.92 -6.38
C LYS A 84 10.42 -5.53 -5.59
N ILE A 85 9.28 -4.86 -5.52
CA ILE A 85 8.09 -5.34 -4.81
C ILE A 85 7.15 -6.10 -5.75
N ASN A 86 6.51 -7.15 -5.22
CA ASN A 86 5.69 -8.06 -5.98
C ASN A 86 4.35 -8.33 -5.30
N ALA A 87 3.40 -8.88 -6.05
CA ALA A 87 2.19 -9.45 -5.47
C ALA A 87 2.56 -10.54 -4.45
N GLY A 88 1.88 -10.52 -3.30
CA GLY A 88 2.15 -11.39 -2.16
C GLY A 88 3.00 -10.75 -1.07
N ASP A 89 3.80 -9.71 -1.37
CA ASP A 89 4.58 -8.98 -0.37
C ASP A 89 3.64 -8.24 0.62
N ILE A 90 4.16 -7.97 1.82
CA ILE A 90 3.35 -7.40 2.90
C ILE A 90 3.70 -5.94 3.12
N VAL A 91 2.67 -5.10 3.16
CA VAL A 91 2.77 -3.68 3.49
C VAL A 91 2.51 -3.49 4.98
N TYR A 92 3.38 -2.73 5.62
CA TYR A 92 3.27 -2.30 7.00
C TYR A 92 3.20 -0.78 7.09
N LYS A 93 2.36 -0.31 8.01
CA LYS A 93 2.37 1.08 8.46
C LYS A 93 3.49 1.26 9.47
N VAL A 94 4.30 2.31 9.29
CA VAL A 94 5.30 2.72 10.27
C VAL A 94 4.61 3.54 11.34
N LEU A 95 4.74 3.12 12.60
CA LEU A 95 4.21 3.84 13.76
C LEU A 95 5.35 4.64 14.41
N ASP A 96 5.09 5.91 14.66
CA ASP A 96 5.94 6.80 15.46
C ASP A 96 5.86 6.47 16.95
#